data_AF-A0A9N9NGB6-F1
#
_entry.id   AF-A0A9N9NGB6-F1
#
_cell.length_a   1.000
_cell.length_b   1.000
_cell.length_c   1.000
_cell.angle_alpha   90.00
_cell.angle_beta   90.00
_cell.angle_gamma   90.00
#
_symmetry.space_group_name_H-M   'P 1'
#
loop_
_entity.id
_entity.type
_entity.pdbx_description
1 polymer ?
#
loop_
_entity_poly.entity_id
_entity_poly.type
_entity_poly.pdbx_seq_one_letter_code
_entity_poly.pdbx_strand_id
1 'polypeptide(L)'
;RDSAEIVGGYNPLEWRCVKVEDSLDDDDFTDDYSNHRCKTSNSFIFSLTNRAIPILSRVSSKEEAIIWCKSKGPCFGLQDLCILSSKFSNNIVCESRKCSYEKKIINRETYEIEEYEIFQIVDKRLSYRIYRTIQFFIELFKG
;
A
#
# COMPACT_ATOMS: atom_id res chain seq x y z
N ARG A 1 -10.13 -24.72 7.73
CA ARG A 1 -10.14 -23.23 7.83
C ARG A 1 -9.38 -22.93 9.11
N ASP A 2 -8.54 -21.89 9.11
CA ASP A 2 -7.39 -21.66 10.00
C ASP A 2 -6.05 -22.18 9.44
N SER A 3 -5.57 -21.59 8.35
CA SER A 3 -4.19 -21.83 7.91
C SER A 3 -3.14 -21.08 8.76
N ALA A 4 -3.59 -20.13 9.61
CA ALA A 4 -2.74 -19.23 10.40
C ALA A 4 -1.65 -18.50 9.58
N GLU A 5 -1.84 -18.42 8.27
CA GLU A 5 -0.93 -17.78 7.32
C GLU A 5 -1.10 -16.27 7.42
N ILE A 6 -0.01 -15.55 7.67
CA ILE A 6 -0.02 -14.09 7.76
C ILE A 6 0.93 -13.55 6.70
N VAL A 7 0.40 -12.72 5.81
CA VAL A 7 1.15 -11.98 4.80
C VAL A 7 0.74 -10.52 4.84
N GLY A 8 1.61 -9.62 4.39
CA GLY A 8 1.29 -8.20 4.39
C GLY A 8 2.29 -7.37 3.63
N GLY A 9 2.13 -6.06 3.69
CA GLY A 9 3.02 -5.11 3.05
C GLY A 9 3.01 -3.75 3.72
N TYR A 10 4.10 -3.02 3.53
CA TYR A 10 4.26 -1.66 3.99
C TYR A 10 4.23 -0.72 2.79
N ASN A 11 3.21 0.15 2.74
CA ASN A 11 3.15 1.23 1.77
C ASN A 11 3.67 2.52 2.44
N PRO A 12 4.81 3.09 1.99
CA PRO A 12 5.32 4.37 2.51
C PRO A 12 4.56 5.58 1.96
N LEU A 13 3.71 5.39 0.95
CA LEU A 13 2.90 6.44 0.35
C LEU A 13 1.55 6.52 1.07
N GLU A 14 0.91 7.68 0.98
CA GLU A 14 -0.49 7.82 1.40
C GLU A 14 -1.37 6.95 0.50
N TRP A 15 -2.30 6.19 1.09
CA TRP A 15 -3.35 5.56 0.30
C TRP A 15 -4.31 6.65 -0.20
N ARG A 16 -4.13 7.10 -1.43
CA ARG A 16 -5.06 8.04 -2.07
C ARG A 16 -6.09 7.24 -2.87
N CYS A 17 -7.38 7.45 -2.58
CA CYS A 17 -8.35 7.29 -3.65
C CYS A 17 -8.20 8.55 -4.52
N VAL A 18 -8.08 8.41 -5.83
CA VAL A 18 -7.98 9.58 -6.72
C VAL A 18 -9.24 10.42 -6.51
N LYS A 19 -9.09 11.56 -5.84
CA LYS A 19 -10.09 12.62 -5.89
C LYS A 19 -9.76 13.46 -7.11
N VAL A 20 -10.76 13.60 -7.97
CA VAL A 20 -10.74 14.24 -9.30
C VAL A 20 -10.33 15.73 -9.24
N GLU A 21 -10.15 16.31 -8.04
CA GLU A 21 -9.96 17.76 -7.88
C GLU A 21 -8.50 18.24 -8.02
N ASP A 22 -7.50 17.34 -7.96
CA ASP A 22 -6.08 17.72 -8.15
C ASP A 22 -5.62 17.66 -9.62
N SER A 23 -6.47 17.19 -10.55
CA SER A 23 -6.21 17.22 -11.99
C SER A 23 -6.81 18.48 -12.59
N LEU A 24 -6.23 19.64 -12.31
CA LEU A 24 -6.60 20.89 -12.99
C LEU A 24 -5.87 21.11 -14.32
N ASP A 25 -4.99 20.19 -14.76
CA ASP A 25 -4.18 20.41 -15.97
C ASP A 25 -4.01 19.19 -16.90
N ASP A 26 -4.84 18.13 -16.80
CA ASP A 26 -4.83 17.09 -17.84
C ASP A 26 -6.25 16.74 -18.30
N ASP A 27 -6.50 16.99 -19.58
CA ASP A 27 -7.70 16.66 -20.37
C ASP A 27 -7.83 15.13 -20.60
N ASP A 28 -7.38 14.32 -19.64
CA ASP A 28 -7.54 12.88 -19.67
C ASP A 28 -8.59 12.50 -18.64
N PHE A 29 -9.80 12.29 -19.14
CA PHE A 29 -10.90 11.60 -18.46
C PHE A 29 -10.43 10.16 -18.17
N THR A 30 -9.43 9.97 -17.29
CA THR A 30 -8.92 8.66 -16.96
C THR A 30 -10.02 7.90 -16.24
N ASP A 31 -10.57 6.93 -16.95
CA ASP A 31 -11.59 6.01 -16.49
C ASP A 31 -11.34 5.61 -15.03
N ASP A 32 -12.37 5.71 -14.21
CA ASP A 32 -12.32 5.53 -12.74
C ASP A 32 -11.81 4.13 -12.33
N TYR A 33 -11.78 3.22 -13.31
CA TYR A 33 -11.33 1.83 -13.22
C TYR A 33 -9.86 1.62 -13.59
N SER A 34 -9.12 2.66 -13.99
CA SER A 34 -7.72 2.54 -14.39
C SER A 34 -6.79 2.27 -13.21
N ASN A 35 -5.71 1.53 -13.46
CA ASN A 35 -4.68 1.25 -12.45
C ASN A 35 -3.63 2.36 -12.48
N HIS A 36 -3.58 3.18 -11.44
CA HIS A 36 -2.54 4.19 -11.27
C HIS A 36 -1.29 3.55 -10.66
N ARG A 37 -0.14 3.76 -11.32
CA ARG A 37 1.16 3.22 -10.90
C ARG A 37 1.87 4.23 -10.01
N CYS A 38 2.19 3.83 -8.79
CA CYS A 38 2.81 4.69 -7.81
C CYS A 38 4.23 4.22 -7.51
N LYS A 39 5.17 5.15 -7.68
CA LYS A 39 6.60 4.87 -7.59
C LYS A 39 7.11 4.95 -6.16
N THR A 40 7.79 3.90 -5.69
CA THR A 40 8.55 3.95 -4.42
C THR A 40 9.57 2.83 -4.34
N SER A 41 10.73 3.10 -3.72
CA SER A 41 11.73 2.09 -3.38
C SER A 41 11.64 1.61 -1.93
N ASN A 42 10.83 2.28 -1.11
CA ASN A 42 10.78 2.05 0.34
C ASN A 42 9.64 1.12 0.76
N SER A 43 8.87 0.61 -0.21
CA SER A 43 7.87 -0.42 0.03
C SER A 43 8.51 -1.79 0.23
N PHE A 44 7.82 -2.66 0.94
CA PHE A 44 8.16 -4.08 1.05
C PHE A 44 6.90 -4.90 1.30
N ILE A 45 6.92 -6.15 0.89
CA ILE A 45 5.92 -7.16 1.26
C ILE A 45 6.60 -8.25 2.09
N PHE A 46 5.82 -8.93 2.94
CA PHE A 46 6.36 -9.91 3.87
C PHE A 46 5.43 -11.12 4.05
N SER A 47 6.04 -12.20 4.54
CA SER A 47 5.35 -13.43 4.97
C SER A 47 5.81 -13.84 6.35
N LEU A 48 4.84 -14.10 7.22
CA LEU A 48 4.99 -14.70 8.54
C LEU A 48 4.31 -16.07 8.62
N THR A 49 3.91 -16.66 7.48
CA THR A 49 3.35 -18.01 7.39
C THR A 49 4.23 -19.04 8.08
N ASN A 50 5.55 -18.98 7.87
CA ASN A 50 6.51 -19.68 8.70
C ASN A 50 7.23 -18.67 9.59
N ARG A 51 6.79 -18.57 10.85
CA ARG A 51 7.35 -17.61 11.82
C ARG A 51 8.83 -17.85 12.14
N ALA A 52 9.33 -19.08 11.96
CA ALA A 52 10.75 -19.39 12.13
C ALA A 52 11.61 -18.90 10.94
N ILE A 53 10.99 -18.71 9.76
CA ILE A 53 11.66 -18.31 8.52
C ILE A 53 10.82 -17.22 7.84
N PRO A 54 10.76 -16.01 8.43
CA PRO A 54 9.99 -14.91 7.84
C PRO A 54 10.61 -14.50 6.50
N ILE A 55 9.75 -14.11 5.56
CA ILE A 55 10.18 -13.60 4.26
C ILE A 55 9.98 -12.09 4.26
N LEU A 56 11.04 -11.36 3.95
CA LEU A 56 10.99 -9.95 3.58
C LEU A 56 11.37 -9.82 2.10
N SER A 57 10.48 -9.23 1.32
CA SER A 57 10.59 -9.03 -0.12
C SER A 57 10.56 -7.53 -0.41
N ARG A 58 11.67 -6.99 -0.90
CA ARG A 58 11.78 -5.56 -1.24
C ARG A 58 11.38 -5.33 -2.69
N VAL A 59 11.12 -4.07 -3.02
CA VAL A 59 10.82 -3.65 -4.39
C VAL A 59 12.01 -3.92 -5.30
N SER A 60 11.78 -4.67 -6.38
CA SER A 60 12.74 -4.84 -7.48
C SER A 60 12.43 -3.92 -8.66
N SER A 61 11.16 -3.55 -8.86
CA SER A 61 10.71 -2.57 -9.87
C SER A 61 9.99 -1.42 -9.19
N LYS A 62 10.62 -0.24 -9.13
CA LYS A 62 10.13 0.89 -8.34
C LYS A 62 8.95 1.60 -8.98
N GLU A 63 8.85 1.56 -10.31
CA GLU A 63 7.84 2.26 -11.11
C GLU A 63 6.41 1.78 -10.80
N GLU A 64 6.28 0.53 -10.35
CA GLU A 64 5.01 -0.16 -10.14
C GLU A 64 4.94 -0.77 -8.75
N ALA A 65 5.65 -0.19 -7.79
CA ALA A 65 5.73 -0.74 -6.44
C ALA A 65 4.36 -0.76 -5.73
N ILE A 66 3.52 0.24 -5.99
CA ILE A 66 2.15 0.34 -5.45
C ILE A 66 1.20 0.64 -6.61
N ILE A 67 0.04 -0.02 -6.62
CA ILE A 67 -1.03 0.22 -7.59
C ILE A 67 -2.26 0.72 -6.85
N TRP A 68 -2.83 1.83 -7.33
CA TRP A 68 -4.12 2.33 -6.87
C TRP A 68 -5.18 2.11 -7.94
N CYS A 69 -6.36 1.66 -7.52
CA CYS A 69 -7.52 1.51 -8.38
C CYS A 69 -8.76 1.62 -7.50
N LYS A 70 -9.76 2.41 -7.91
CA LYS A 70 -10.97 2.60 -7.10
C LYS A 70 -11.80 1.33 -6.91
N SER A 71 -11.64 0.35 -7.80
CA SER A 71 -12.34 -0.94 -7.74
C SER A 71 -11.57 -2.04 -7.00
N LYS A 72 -10.39 -1.72 -6.42
CA LYS A 72 -9.53 -2.69 -5.74
C LYS A 72 -9.20 -2.24 -4.33
N GLY A 73 -8.84 -3.21 -3.49
CA GLY A 73 -8.19 -2.92 -2.21
C GLY A 73 -6.71 -2.56 -2.39
N PRO A 74 -5.93 -2.59 -1.29
CA PRO A 74 -4.48 -2.45 -1.33
C PRO A 74 -3.85 -3.38 -2.37
N CYS A 75 -2.96 -2.82 -3.20
CA CYS A 75 -2.27 -3.57 -4.24
C CYS A 75 -0.80 -3.18 -4.28
N PHE A 76 0.06 -4.14 -3.95
CA PHE A 76 1.51 -4.04 -4.03
C PHE A 76 1.98 -4.69 -5.31
N GLY A 77 2.76 -3.97 -6.09
CA GLY A 77 3.36 -4.51 -7.30
C GLY A 77 2.36 -4.71 -8.43
N LEU A 78 2.80 -5.37 -9.50
CA LEU A 78 1.91 -5.88 -10.53
C LEU A 78 1.26 -7.20 -10.06
N GLN A 79 0.43 -7.11 -9.02
CA GLN A 79 -0.24 -8.24 -8.34
C GLN A 79 0.67 -9.09 -7.44
N ASP A 80 1.78 -8.54 -6.92
CA ASP A 80 2.61 -9.25 -5.93
C ASP A 80 1.87 -9.51 -4.62
N LEU A 81 0.98 -8.59 -4.22
CA LEU A 81 0.00 -8.78 -3.17
C LEU A 81 -1.17 -7.82 -3.41
N CYS A 82 -2.31 -8.31 -3.90
CA CYS A 82 -3.42 -7.46 -4.32
C CYS A 82 -4.76 -7.98 -3.81
N ILE A 83 -5.47 -7.13 -3.06
CA ILE A 83 -6.79 -7.45 -2.51
C ILE A 83 -7.88 -7.07 -3.54
N LEU A 84 -8.75 -8.02 -3.86
CA LEU A 84 -9.79 -7.91 -4.88
C LEU A 84 -11.13 -8.43 -4.34
N SER A 85 -12.23 -7.92 -4.89
CA SER A 85 -13.54 -8.56 -4.74
C SER A 85 -13.59 -9.81 -5.62
N SER A 86 -14.11 -10.92 -5.08
CA SER A 86 -14.38 -12.11 -5.89
C SER A 86 -15.45 -11.79 -6.96
N LYS A 87 -15.27 -12.33 -8.17
CA LYS A 87 -16.26 -12.21 -9.26
C LYS A 87 -17.46 -13.14 -9.09
N PHE A 88 -17.29 -14.22 -8.30
CA PHE A 88 -18.24 -15.33 -8.21
C PHE A 88 -18.89 -15.45 -6.83
N SER A 89 -18.48 -14.62 -5.88
CA SER A 89 -18.98 -14.63 -4.50
C SER A 89 -18.81 -13.25 -3.87
N ASN A 90 -19.44 -13.04 -2.72
CA ASN A 90 -19.23 -11.82 -1.92
C ASN A 90 -17.94 -11.89 -1.08
N ASN A 91 -17.06 -12.86 -1.32
CA ASN A 91 -15.83 -13.04 -0.57
C ASN A 91 -14.73 -12.09 -1.07
N ILE A 92 -13.87 -11.66 -0.16
CA ILE A 92 -12.64 -10.93 -0.48
C ILE A 92 -11.55 -11.96 -0.78
N VAL A 93 -10.86 -11.76 -1.89
CA VAL A 93 -9.74 -12.62 -2.30
C VAL A 93 -8.46 -11.80 -2.40
N CYS A 94 -7.34 -12.48 -2.25
CA CYS A 94 -6.02 -11.92 -2.55
C CYS A 94 -5.42 -12.65 -3.75
N GLU A 95 -4.82 -11.88 -4.66
CA GLU A 95 -3.90 -12.39 -5.68
C GLU A 95 -2.45 -12.11 -5.27
N SER A 96 -1.53 -13.04 -5.56
CA SER A 96 -0.11 -12.93 -5.22
C SER A 96 0.78 -13.61 -6.27
N ARG A 97 1.47 -12.80 -7.09
CA ARG A 97 2.38 -13.22 -8.15
C ARG A 97 3.67 -12.41 -8.09
N LYS A 98 4.82 -13.08 -8.01
CA LYS A 98 6.11 -12.37 -7.96
C LYS A 98 6.35 -11.64 -9.30
N CYS A 99 6.35 -10.31 -9.26
CA CYS A 99 6.53 -9.43 -10.42
C CYS A 99 7.45 -8.25 -10.06
N SER A 100 6.98 -7.34 -9.21
CA SER A 100 7.66 -6.09 -8.86
C SER A 100 8.45 -6.15 -7.55
N TYR A 101 8.36 -7.24 -6.80
CA TYR A 101 9.11 -7.49 -5.57
C TYR A 101 10.05 -8.69 -5.72
N GLU A 102 11.15 -8.70 -4.97
CA GLU A 102 12.26 -9.65 -5.14
C GLU A 102 11.87 -11.13 -4.94
N LYS A 103 10.96 -11.40 -4.00
CA LYS A 103 10.61 -12.74 -3.52
C LYS A 103 9.11 -12.97 -3.50
N LYS A 104 8.70 -14.22 -3.77
CA LYS A 104 7.35 -14.73 -3.53
C LYS A 104 7.12 -14.85 -2.01
N ILE A 105 5.97 -14.41 -1.52
CA ILE A 105 5.64 -14.40 -0.08
C ILE A 105 4.65 -15.50 0.33
N ILE A 106 3.90 -16.06 -0.61
CA ILE A 106 2.96 -17.15 -0.38
C ILE A 106 2.90 -18.03 -1.63
N ASN A 107 2.74 -19.35 -1.46
CA ASN A 107 2.81 -20.31 -2.58
C ASN A 107 1.58 -20.26 -3.51
N ARG A 108 0.41 -19.95 -2.96
CA ARG A 108 -0.85 -19.85 -3.69
C ARG A 108 -0.91 -18.53 -4.44
N GLU A 109 -1.41 -18.56 -5.68
CA GLU A 109 -1.62 -17.33 -6.44
C GLU A 109 -2.92 -16.62 -6.08
N THR A 110 -3.96 -17.37 -5.69
CA THR A 110 -5.26 -16.82 -5.31
C THR A 110 -5.76 -17.52 -4.05
N TYR A 111 -6.26 -16.77 -3.08
CA TYR A 111 -6.78 -17.29 -1.82
C TYR A 111 -7.82 -16.35 -1.22
N GLU A 112 -8.78 -16.91 -0.47
CA GLU A 112 -9.75 -16.13 0.31
C GLU A 112 -9.06 -15.52 1.53
N ILE A 113 -9.46 -14.29 1.89
CA ILE A 113 -8.98 -13.60 3.07
C ILE A 113 -9.99 -13.81 4.20
N GLU A 114 -9.55 -14.36 5.32
CA GLU A 114 -10.38 -14.48 6.53
C GLU A 114 -10.48 -13.14 7.26
N GLU A 115 -9.35 -12.42 7.39
CA GLU A 115 -9.25 -11.12 8.05
C GLU A 115 -8.15 -10.25 7.40
N TYR A 116 -8.31 -8.93 7.41
CA TYR A 116 -7.26 -7.99 7.04
C TYR A 116 -7.24 -6.79 7.99
N GLU A 117 -6.05 -6.31 8.32
CA GLU A 117 -5.83 -5.18 9.23
C GLU A 117 -4.98 -4.11 8.53
N ILE A 118 -5.24 -2.84 8.81
CA ILE A 118 -4.46 -1.71 8.31
C ILE A 118 -3.97 -0.89 9.49
N PHE A 119 -2.66 -0.69 9.55
CA PHE A 119 -2.00 0.11 10.59
C PHE A 119 -1.35 1.35 9.97
N GLN A 120 -1.61 2.51 10.56
CA GLN A 120 -0.96 3.77 10.19
C GLN A 120 0.03 4.19 11.28
N ILE A 121 1.27 4.48 10.88
CA ILE A 121 2.29 5.01 11.79
C ILE A 121 2.10 6.53 11.87
N VAL A 122 1.88 7.05 13.08
CA VAL A 122 1.75 8.49 13.36
C VAL A 122 2.93 8.97 14.19
N ASP A 123 3.86 9.73 13.60
CA ASP A 123 4.99 10.31 14.34
C ASP A 123 4.59 11.63 15.02
N LYS A 124 4.29 11.57 16.32
CA LYS A 124 3.97 12.73 17.16
C LYS A 124 5.15 13.69 17.37
N ARG A 125 6.39 13.29 17.06
CA ARG A 125 7.57 14.16 17.17
C ARG A 125 7.63 15.15 16.03
N LEU A 126 7.16 14.78 14.83
CA LEU A 126 7.07 15.70 13.70
C LEU A 126 6.07 16.82 13.96
N SER A 127 4.90 16.49 14.51
CA SER A 127 3.91 17.52 14.88
C SER A 127 4.45 18.48 15.94
N TYR A 128 5.16 17.95 16.95
CA TYR A 128 5.81 18.78 17.96
C TYR A 128 6.95 19.65 17.40
N ARG A 129 7.77 19.12 16.48
CA ARG A 129 8.83 19.90 15.81
C ARG A 129 8.25 21.01 14.94
N ILE A 130 7.21 20.73 14.16
CA ILE A 130 6.52 21.74 13.33
C ILE A 130 5.92 22.83 14.24
N TYR A 131 5.21 22.43 15.30
CA TYR A 131 4.67 23.37 16.28
C TYR A 131 5.75 24.25 16.90
N ARG A 132 6.88 23.66 17.33
CA ARG A 132 8.02 24.42 17.88
C ARG A 132 8.65 25.37 16.86
N THR A 133 8.80 24.95 15.62
CA THR A 133 9.33 25.80 14.55
C THR A 133 8.39 26.98 14.26
N ILE A 134 7.08 26.73 14.18
CA ILE A 134 6.06 27.79 14.01
C ILE A 134 6.09 28.74 15.22
N GLN A 135 6.13 28.22 16.45
CA GLN A 135 6.24 29.06 17.65
C GLN A 135 7.52 29.89 17.67
N PHE A 136 8.65 29.32 17.28
CA PHE A 136 9.90 30.06 17.15
C PHE A 136 9.77 31.24 16.19
N PHE A 137 9.13 31.05 15.02
CA PHE A 137 8.88 32.16 14.09
C PHE A 137 7.86 33.17 14.64
N ILE A 138 6.79 32.72 15.29
CA ILE A 138 5.80 33.62 15.93
C ILE A 138 6.50 34.53 16.95
N GLU A 139 7.37 33.99 17.81
CA GLU A 139 8.12 34.77 18.79
C GLU A 139 9.17 35.69 18.14
N LEU A 140 9.80 35.26 17.05
CA LEU A 140 10.80 36.05 16.31
C LEU A 140 10.18 37.31 15.65
N PHE A 141 8.92 37.25 15.22
CA PHE A 141 8.23 38.36 14.56
C PHE A 141 7.32 39.19 15.48
N LYS A 142 7.36 38.96 16.79
CA LYS A 142 6.65 39.76 17.81
C LYS A 142 7.47 40.96 18.34
N GLY A 143 8.70 41.14 17.86
CA GLY A 143 9.62 42.23 18.23
C GLY A 143 9.69 43.35 17.20
#